data_AF-A0A952NAR3-F1
#
_entry.id   AF-A0A952NAR3-F1
#
_cell.length_a   1.000
_cell.length_b   1.000
_cell.length_c   1.000
_cell.angle_alpha   90.00
_cell.angle_beta   90.00
_cell.angle_gamma   90.00
#
_symmetry.space_group_name_H-M   'P 1'
#
loop_
_entity.id
_entity.type
_entity.pdbx_description
1 polymer ?
#
loop_
_entity_poly.entity_id
_entity_poly.type
_entity_poly.pdbx_seq_one_letter_code
_entity_poly.pdbx_strand_id
1 'polypeptide(L)'
;MNYEAKLKFLSEEKKLLLNFFKANYSAFHNSNLFFRDFQYSIKRFLEFKKFKTSYPEAEKLAADLASSFEGEGIFIKVNSLGWKLNFPEYVTGAAHTYEVKEN
;
A
#
# COMPACT_ATOMS: atom_id res chain seq x y z
N MET A 1 10.28 19.23 4.69
CA MET A 1 9.42 18.51 5.64
C MET A 1 10.29 17.57 6.46
N ASN A 2 10.14 17.55 7.78
CA ASN A 2 10.89 16.63 8.65
C ASN A 2 10.24 15.23 8.66
N TYR A 3 10.86 14.28 9.37
CA TYR A 3 10.41 12.89 9.47
C TYR A 3 8.97 12.76 9.99
N GLU A 4 8.70 13.35 11.16
CA GLU A 4 7.39 13.24 11.83
C GLU A 4 6.25 13.78 10.96
N ALA A 5 6.49 14.92 10.30
CA ALA A 5 5.51 15.50 9.40
C ALA A 5 5.26 14.62 8.16
N LYS A 6 6.26 13.90 7.65
CA LYS A 6 6.07 12.92 6.56
C LYS A 6 5.26 11.72 7.03
N LEU A 7 5.57 11.17 8.19
CA LEU A 7 4.84 10.04 8.75
C LEU A 7 3.36 10.38 8.96
N LYS A 8 3.09 11.54 9.58
CA LYS A 8 1.73 12.06 9.76
C LYS A 8 1.01 12.26 8.43
N PHE A 9 1.64 12.95 7.48
CA PHE A 9 1.07 13.18 6.14
C PHE A 9 0.70 11.88 5.43
N LEU A 10 1.59 10.88 5.44
CA LEU A 10 1.34 9.59 4.80
C LEU A 10 0.18 8.81 5.46
N SER A 11 0.04 8.91 6.78
CA SER A 11 -1.07 8.30 7.52
C SER A 11 -2.41 8.96 7.20
N GLU A 12 -2.45 10.30 7.16
CA GLU A 12 -3.65 11.07 6.79
C GLU A 12 -4.05 10.81 5.33
N GLU A 13 -3.06 10.71 4.43
CA GLU A 13 -3.25 10.50 2.99
C GLU A 13 -3.24 9.01 2.59
N LYS A 14 -3.49 8.09 3.52
CA LYS A 14 -3.35 6.64 3.31
C LYS A 14 -4.08 6.12 2.07
N LYS A 15 -5.29 6.61 1.78
CA LYS A 15 -6.05 6.20 0.57
C LYS A 15 -5.33 6.62 -0.72
N LEU A 16 -4.79 7.83 -0.75
CA LEU A 16 -4.02 8.34 -1.89
C LEU A 16 -2.70 7.58 -2.08
N LEU A 17 -2.01 7.28 -0.97
CA LEU A 17 -0.81 6.43 -0.98
C LEU A 17 -1.12 5.02 -1.50
N LEU A 18 -2.16 4.37 -0.99
CA LEU A 18 -2.55 3.02 -1.40
C LEU A 18 -3.00 2.98 -2.87
N ASN A 19 -3.68 4.02 -3.36
CA ASN A 19 -4.04 4.14 -4.78
C ASN A 19 -2.78 4.30 -5.65
N PHE A 20 -1.83 5.12 -5.21
CA PHE A 20 -0.54 5.27 -5.88
C PHE A 20 0.25 3.95 -5.89
N PHE A 21 0.26 3.23 -4.77
CA PHE A 21 0.88 1.90 -4.66
C PHE A 21 0.22 0.91 -5.64
N LYS A 22 -1.11 0.83 -5.65
CA LYS A 22 -1.90 -0.02 -6.55
C LYS A 22 -1.58 0.23 -8.02
N ALA A 23 -1.48 1.50 -8.42
CA ALA A 23 -1.17 1.86 -9.81
C ALA A 23 0.25 1.47 -10.25
N ASN A 24 1.20 1.32 -9.32
CA ASN A 24 2.60 1.01 -9.63
C ASN A 24 2.96 -0.47 -9.43
N TYR A 25 2.25 -1.20 -8.58
CA TYR A 25 2.62 -2.55 -8.13
C TYR A 25 1.48 -3.58 -8.20
N SER A 26 0.41 -3.29 -8.94
CA SER A 26 -0.74 -4.20 -9.14
C SER A 26 -1.34 -4.73 -7.83
N ALA A 27 -1.52 -3.86 -6.84
CA ALA A 27 -2.10 -4.23 -5.55
C ALA A 27 -3.63 -4.29 -5.62
N PHE A 28 -4.22 -5.39 -5.16
CA PHE A 28 -5.66 -5.59 -5.08
C PHE A 28 -6.05 -6.22 -3.75
N HIS A 29 -7.35 -6.28 -3.45
CA HIS A 29 -7.81 -6.92 -2.22
C HIS A 29 -7.28 -8.37 -2.13
N ASN A 30 -6.69 -8.74 -0.99
CA ASN A 30 -6.00 -10.01 -0.73
C ASN A 30 -4.71 -10.25 -1.53
N SER A 31 -4.15 -9.26 -2.25
CA SER A 31 -2.84 -9.42 -2.87
C SER A 31 -1.71 -9.39 -1.84
N ASN A 32 -0.61 -10.05 -2.16
CA ASN A 32 0.63 -9.94 -1.39
C ASN A 32 1.25 -8.54 -1.57
N LEU A 33 1.89 -8.06 -0.50
CA LEU A 33 2.60 -6.81 -0.40
C LEU A 33 3.97 -7.07 0.17
N PHE A 34 5.01 -6.69 -0.55
CA PHE A 34 6.39 -6.81 -0.07
C PHE A 34 6.89 -5.49 0.50
N PHE A 35 7.66 -5.56 1.58
CA PHE A 35 8.23 -4.39 2.24
C PHE A 35 8.97 -3.45 1.28
N ARG A 36 9.76 -4.04 0.36
CA ARG A 36 10.59 -3.27 -0.57
C ARG A 36 9.75 -2.49 -1.58
N ASP A 37 8.65 -3.07 -2.07
CA ASP A 37 7.72 -2.35 -2.94
C ASP A 37 7.06 -1.19 -2.18
N PHE A 38 6.69 -1.43 -0.93
CA PHE A 38 6.07 -0.40 -0.09
C PHE A 38 7.04 0.75 0.20
N GLN A 39 8.30 0.44 0.54
CA GLN A 39 9.38 1.41 0.68
C GLN A 39 9.57 2.26 -0.59
N TYR A 40 9.67 1.62 -1.76
CA TYR A 40 9.84 2.33 -3.02
C TYR A 40 8.63 3.20 -3.36
N SER A 41 7.42 2.72 -3.10
CA SER A 41 6.21 3.49 -3.31
C SER A 41 6.14 4.73 -2.41
N ILE A 42 6.45 4.60 -1.11
CA ILE A 42 6.52 5.75 -0.18
C ILE A 42 7.50 6.80 -0.70
N LYS A 43 8.71 6.37 -1.09
CA LYS A 43 9.71 7.28 -1.64
C LYS A 43 9.20 8.01 -2.88
N ARG A 44 8.67 7.26 -3.86
CA ARG A 44 8.16 7.81 -5.12
C ARG A 44 6.95 8.72 -4.91
N PHE A 45 6.06 8.39 -3.98
CA PHE A 45 4.89 9.18 -3.63
C PHE A 45 5.29 10.53 -3.00
N LEU A 46 6.23 10.52 -2.05
CA LEU A 46 6.77 11.73 -1.46
C LEU A 46 7.49 12.60 -2.50
N GLU A 47 8.28 12.00 -3.38
CA GLU A 47 8.96 12.73 -4.48
C GLU A 47 7.97 13.31 -5.49
N PHE A 48 6.90 12.58 -5.81
CA PHE A 48 5.79 13.09 -6.63
C PHE A 48 5.13 14.31 -5.98
N LYS A 49 4.97 14.30 -4.66
CA LYS A 49 4.51 15.44 -3.85
C LYS A 49 5.61 16.50 -3.59
N LYS A 50 6.76 16.41 -4.28
CA LYS A 50 7.92 17.32 -4.18
C LYS A 50 8.63 17.33 -2.82
N PHE A 51 8.45 16.29 -2.02
CA PHE A 51 9.17 16.08 -0.77
C PHE A 51 10.39 15.18 -0.98
N LYS A 52 11.59 15.74 -0.80
CA LYS A 52 12.84 14.97 -0.85
C LYS A 52 12.88 13.95 0.29
N THR A 53 13.18 12.70 -0.04
CA THR A 53 13.26 11.60 0.91
C THR A 53 14.40 10.66 0.52
N SER A 54 15.28 10.37 1.48
CA SER A 54 16.40 9.44 1.26
C SER A 54 15.92 7.98 1.36
N TYR A 55 16.72 7.04 0.86
CA TYR A 55 16.39 5.61 1.00
C TYR A 55 16.31 5.14 2.46
N PRO A 56 17.27 5.49 3.36
CA PRO A 56 17.16 5.13 4.78
C PRO A 56 15.92 5.74 5.46
N GLU A 57 15.57 6.97 5.09
CA GLU A 57 14.37 7.61 5.63
C GLU A 57 13.09 6.92 5.14
N ALA A 58 13.02 6.56 3.85
CA ALA A 58 11.89 5.84 3.29
C ALA A 58 11.73 4.44 3.90
N GLU A 59 12.84 3.76 4.23
CA GLU A 59 12.82 2.47 4.92
C GLU A 59 12.18 2.59 6.30
N LYS A 60 12.61 3.59 7.08
CA LYS A 60 12.05 3.85 8.41
C LYS A 60 10.57 4.23 8.33
N LEU A 61 10.20 5.11 7.40
CA LEU A 61 8.79 5.47 7.16
C LEU A 61 7.95 4.24 6.77
N ALA A 62 8.48 3.34 5.93
CA ALA A 62 7.78 2.13 5.53
C ALA A 62 7.54 1.18 6.71
N ALA A 63 8.53 1.01 7.59
CA ALA A 63 8.38 0.18 8.78
C ALA A 63 7.31 0.74 9.73
N ASP A 64 7.38 2.04 10.02
CA ASP A 64 6.43 2.71 10.92
C ASP A 64 4.99 2.70 10.35
N LEU A 65 4.83 3.00 9.05
CA LEU A 65 3.51 2.93 8.41
C LEU A 65 2.96 1.52 8.32
N ALA A 66 3.80 0.53 8.01
CA ALA A 66 3.34 -0.85 7.93
C ALA A 66 2.82 -1.32 9.29
N SER A 67 3.51 -0.96 10.38
CA SER A 67 3.05 -1.22 11.76
C SER A 67 1.70 -0.54 12.06
N SER A 68 1.52 0.73 11.65
CA SER A 68 0.23 1.43 11.78
C SER A 68 -0.89 0.73 11.00
N PHE A 69 -0.63 0.36 9.74
CA PHE A 69 -1.60 -0.31 8.87
C PHE A 69 -1.92 -1.73 9.32
N GLU A 70 -0.96 -2.44 9.94
CA GLU A 70 -1.21 -3.71 10.66
C GLU A 70 -2.19 -3.48 11.81
N GLY A 71 -1.96 -2.48 12.66
CA GLY A 71 -2.83 -2.15 13.79
C GLY A 71 -4.24 -1.72 13.39
N GLU A 72 -4.39 -1.08 12.23
CA GLU A 72 -5.68 -0.69 11.63
C GLU A 72 -6.38 -1.83 10.87
N GLY A 73 -5.72 -2.99 10.70
CA GLY A 73 -6.25 -4.13 9.95
C GLY A 73 -6.25 -3.94 8.43
N ILE A 74 -5.54 -2.92 7.91
CA ILE A 74 -5.34 -2.68 6.47
C ILE A 74 -4.30 -3.66 5.92
N PHE A 75 -3.25 -3.94 6.67
CA PHE A 75 -2.26 -4.96 6.34
C PHE A 75 -2.43 -6.17 7.27
N ILE A 76 -2.54 -7.36 6.70
CA ILE A 76 -2.52 -8.61 7.46
C ILE A 76 -1.13 -9.20 7.30
N LYS A 77 -0.38 -9.29 8.40
CA LYS A 77 0.98 -9.83 8.38
C LYS A 77 0.99 -11.28 7.89
N VAL A 78 1.88 -11.57 6.94
CA VAL A 78 2.12 -12.93 6.42
C VAL A 78 3.48 -13.43 6.90
N ASN A 79 4.50 -12.57 6.85
CA ASN A 79 5.83 -12.84 7.37
C ASN A 79 6.51 -11.53 7.83
N SER A 80 7.81 -11.58 8.14
CA SER A 80 8.57 -10.43 8.61
C SER A 80 8.72 -9.29 7.60
N LEU A 81 8.56 -9.55 6.30
CA LEU A 81 8.77 -8.61 5.20
C LEU A 81 7.58 -8.52 4.25
N GLY A 82 6.43 -9.08 4.64
CA GLY A 82 5.34 -9.37 3.73
C GLY A 82 3.99 -9.32 4.41
N TRP A 83 3.05 -8.67 3.74
CA TRP A 83 1.67 -8.50 4.17
C TRP A 83 0.71 -8.93 3.07
N LYS A 84 -0.54 -9.12 3.47
CA LYS A 84 -1.68 -9.19 2.58
C LYS A 84 -2.48 -7.90 2.72
N LEU A 85 -2.84 -7.29 1.60
CA LEU A 85 -3.68 -6.10 1.60
C LEU A 85 -5.13 -6.47 1.94
N ASN A 86 -5.64 -5.95 3.04
CA ASN A 86 -7.03 -6.12 3.48
C ASN A 86 -7.82 -4.82 3.26
N PHE A 87 -8.05 -4.49 1.99
CA PHE A 87 -8.79 -3.29 1.61
C PHE A 87 -9.96 -3.65 0.67
N PRO A 88 -11.20 -3.82 1.18
CA PRO A 88 -12.34 -4.28 0.39
C PRO A 88 -12.69 -3.38 -0.81
N GLU A 89 -12.39 -2.07 -0.73
CA GLU A 89 -12.56 -1.14 -1.85
C GLU A 89 -11.71 -1.53 -3.09
N TYR A 90 -10.71 -2.41 -2.93
CA TYR A 90 -9.83 -2.87 -4.00
C TYR A 90 -10.17 -4.26 -4.53
N VAL A 91 -11.37 -4.76 -4.24
CA VAL A 91 -11.88 -5.98 -4.90
C VAL A 91 -11.90 -5.73 -6.41
N THR A 92 -11.04 -6.44 -7.14
CA THR A 92 -11.14 -6.55 -8.58
C THR A 92 -12.24 -7.56 -8.87
N GLY A 93 -13.39 -7.10 -9.36
CA GLY A 93 -14.48 -8.00 -9.70
C GLY A 93 -14.02 -9.09 -10.68
N ALA A 94 -14.19 -10.36 -10.31
CA ALA A 94 -14.25 -11.51 -11.20
C ALA A 94 -15.54 -12.25 -10.82
N ALA A 95 -16.42 -12.72 -11.70
CA ALA A 95 -16.27 -13.12 -13.09
C ALA A 95 -17.52 -12.70 -13.89
N HIS A 96 -17.38 -12.45 -15.20
CA HIS A 96 -18.51 -12.70 -16.10
C HIS A 96 -18.80 -14.20 -16.04
N THR A 97 -19.80 -14.58 -15.25
CA THR A 97 -20.45 -15.87 -15.38
C THR A 97 -21.18 -15.84 -16.71
N TYR A 98 -20.62 -16.51 -17.72
CA TYR A 98 -21.41 -16.88 -18.88
C TYR A 98 -22.45 -17.89 -18.39
N GLU A 99 -23.71 -17.47 -18.31
CA GLU A 99 -24.82 -18.41 -18.21
C GLU A 99 -24.83 -19.22 -19.51
N VAL A 100 -24.41 -20.49 -19.44
CA VAL A 100 -24.62 -21.43 -20.52
C VAL A 100 -26.13 -21.68 -20.57
N LYS A 101 -26.81 -21.07 -21.55
CA LYS A 101 -28.18 -21.47 -21.88
C LYS A 101 -28.09 -22.85 -22.53
N GLU A 102 -28.51 -23.88 -21.81
CA GLU A 102 -28.84 -25.17 -22.42
C GLU A 102 -30.00 -24.97 -23.39
N ASN A 103 -29.81 -25.38 -24.64
CA ASN A 103 -30.84 -25.51 -25.67
C ASN A 103 -31.41 -26.92 -25.65
#